data_AF-A0A924ZUX1-F1
#
_entry.id   AF-A0A924ZUX1-F1
#
_cell.length_a   1.000
_cell.length_b   1.000
_cell.length_c   1.000
_cell.angle_alpha   90.00
_cell.angle_beta   90.00
_cell.angle_gamma   90.00
#
_symmetry.space_group_name_H-M   'P 1'
#
loop_
_entity.id
_entity.type
_entity.pdbx_description
1 polymer ?
#
loop_
_entity_poly.entity_id
_entity_poly.type
_entity_poly.pdbx_seq_one_letter_code
_entity_poly.pdbx_strand_id
1 'polypeptide(L)' 'MKQFVDFVDEALKLCLERKEIYPTVGMFDSIEKQLAYLKAVLISEETDRTRLSKIVVGVYAVREFDDSDP' A
#
# COMPACT_ATOMS: atom_id res chain seq x y z
N MET A 1 8.83 -14.67 6.04
CA MET A 1 8.22 -14.29 4.74
C MET A 1 6.71 -14.24 4.82
N LYS A 2 6.01 -15.30 5.27
CA LYS A 2 4.54 -15.31 5.37
C LYS A 2 3.96 -14.10 6.13
N GLN A 3 4.52 -13.79 7.30
CA GLN A 3 4.13 -12.62 8.11
C GLN A 3 4.19 -11.26 7.37
N PHE A 4 5.14 -11.05 6.47
CA PHE A 4 5.26 -9.79 5.74
C PHE A 4 4.25 -9.70 4.58
N VAL A 5 3.94 -10.83 3.95
CA VAL A 5 2.90 -10.90 2.92
C VAL A 5 1.53 -10.68 3.55
N ASP A 6 1.27 -11.33 4.69
CA ASP A 6 0.02 -11.18 5.45
C ASP A 6 -0.19 -9.70 5.87
N PHE A 7 0.86 -9.03 6.35
CA PHE A 7 0.81 -7.61 6.70
C PHE A 7 0.50 -6.71 5.50
N VAL A 8 1.12 -6.95 4.35
CA VAL A 8 0.84 -6.19 3.13
C VAL A 8 -0.57 -6.46 2.61
N ASP A 9 -1.08 -7.68 2.78
CA ASP A 9 -2.46 -8.04 2.42
C ASP A 9 -3.50 -7.34 3.28
N GLU A 10 -3.26 -7.24 4.60
CA GLU A 10 -4.12 -6.46 5.51
C GLU A 10 -4.15 -4.98 5.11
N ALA A 11 -2.98 -4.39 4.82
CA ALA A 11 -2.89 -3.00 4.37
C ALA A 11 -3.62 -2.77 3.03
N LEU A 12 -3.50 -3.71 2.08
CA LEU A 12 -4.19 -3.66 0.79
C LEU A 12 -5.71 -3.71 0.98
N LYS A 13 -6.18 -4.61 1.85
CA LYS A 13 -7.60 -4.74 2.17
C LYS A 13 -8.15 -3.44 2.75
N LEU A 14 -7.47 -2.86 3.74
CA LEU A 14 -7.90 -1.60 4.35
C LEU A 14 -7.91 -0.45 3.34
N CYS A 15 -6.89 -0.36 2.48
CA CYS A 15 -6.84 0.63 1.41
C CYS A 15 -8.04 0.51 0.44
N LEU A 16 -8.43 -0.71 0.08
CA LEU A 16 -9.58 -0.95 -0.80
C LEU A 16 -10.90 -0.58 -0.12
N GLU A 17 -11.08 -0.95 1.16
CA GLU A 17 -12.27 -0.55 1.95
C GLU A 17 -12.42 0.98 2.01
N ARG A 18 -11.31 1.71 2.24
CA ARG A 18 -11.33 3.18 2.26
C ARG A 18 -11.57 3.78 0.88
N LYS A 19 -11.03 3.17 -0.17
CA LYS A 19 -11.25 3.59 -1.56
C LYS A 19 -12.72 3.47 -1.97
N GLU A 20 -13.42 2.43 -1.51
CA GLU A 20 -14.86 2.27 -1.74
C GLU A 20 -15.68 3.39 -1.06
N ILE A 21 -15.28 3.80 0.15
CA ILE A 21 -15.93 4.89 0.88
C ILE A 21 -15.62 6.26 0.23
N TYR A 22 -14.40 6.46 -0.26
CA TYR A 22 -13.89 7.72 -0.79
C TYR A 22 -13.34 7.57 -2.22
N PRO A 23 -14.17 7.22 -3.23
CA PRO A 23 -13.71 6.83 -4.57
C PRO A 23 -13.09 7.96 -5.39
N THR A 24 -13.29 9.22 -4.99
CA THR A 24 -12.71 10.40 -5.67
C THR A 24 -11.34 10.79 -5.13
N VAL A 25 -10.88 10.18 -4.03
CA VAL A 25 -9.59 10.46 -3.41
C VAL A 25 -8.51 9.63 -4.10
N GLY A 26 -7.85 10.21 -5.11
CA GLY A 26 -6.84 9.53 -5.92
C GLY A 26 -5.59 9.07 -5.16
N MET A 27 -5.42 9.47 -3.90
CA MET A 27 -4.37 8.93 -3.04
C MET A 27 -4.50 7.41 -2.85
N PHE A 28 -5.72 6.88 -2.69
CA PHE A 28 -5.92 5.44 -2.48
C PHE A 28 -5.47 4.62 -3.70
N ASP A 29 -5.62 5.14 -4.93
CA ASP A 29 -5.05 4.50 -6.14
C ASP A 29 -3.52 4.42 -6.09
N SER A 30 -2.87 5.46 -5.55
CA SER A 30 -1.41 5.51 -5.41
C SER A 30 -0.93 4.50 -4.37
N ILE A 31 -1.61 4.42 -3.22
CA ILE A 31 -1.30 3.47 -2.14
C ILE A 31 -1.51 2.03 -2.60
N GLU A 32 -2.66 1.73 -3.21
CA GLU A 32 -2.99 0.40 -3.74
C GLU A 32 -1.90 -0.11 -4.69
N LYS A 33 -1.48 0.70 -5.67
CA LYS A 33 -0.44 0.32 -6.64
C LYS A 33 0.91 0.03 -5.98
N GLN A 34 1.25 0.78 -4.94
CA GLN A 34 2.51 0.61 -4.22
C GLN A 34 2.50 -0.64 -3.34
N LEU A 35 1.39 -0.90 -2.65
CA LEU A 35 1.20 -2.12 -1.85
C LEU A 35 1.16 -3.38 -2.73
N ALA A 36 0.47 -3.31 -3.89
CA ALA A 36 0.43 -4.40 -4.85
C ALA A 36 1.83 -4.73 -5.41
N TYR A 37 2.62 -3.70 -5.75
CA TYR A 37 4.01 -3.88 -6.16
C TYR A 37 4.84 -4.52 -5.04
N LEU A 38 4.73 -4.02 -3.80
CA LEU A 38 5.46 -4.57 -2.66
C LEU A 38 5.11 -6.04 -2.43
N LYS A 39 3.83 -6.41 -2.51
CA LYS A 39 3.38 -7.81 -2.43
C LYS A 39 4.03 -8.67 -3.51
N ALA A 40 3.98 -8.23 -4.76
CA ALA A 40 4.56 -8.95 -5.90
C ALA A 40 6.07 -9.21 -5.71
N VAL A 41 6.80 -8.23 -5.16
CA VAL A 41 8.23 -8.40 -4.82
C VAL A 41 8.41 -9.43 -3.70
N LEU A 42 7.57 -9.41 -2.66
CA LEU A 42 7.67 -10.32 -1.52
C LEU A 42 7.39 -11.78 -1.89
N ILE A 43 6.48 -12.02 -2.85
CA ILE A 43 6.15 -13.37 -3.35
C ILE A 43 6.98 -13.78 -4.57
N SER A 44 7.97 -12.96 -4.96
CA SER A 44 8.86 -13.20 -6.11
C SER A 44 8.16 -13.26 -7.48
N GLU A 45 6.97 -12.66 -7.60
CA GLU A 45 6.29 -12.44 -8.89
C GLU A 45 6.81 -11.20 -9.62
N GLU A 46 7.42 -10.27 -8.88
CA GLU A 46 8.12 -9.11 -9.43
C GLU A 46 9.63 -9.19 -9.14
N THR A 47 10.43 -9.02 -10.19
CA THR A 47 11.90 -9.14 -10.14
C THR A 47 12.60 -7.79 -10.24
N ASP A 48 11.95 -6.77 -10.81
CA ASP A 48 12.44 -5.39 -10.82
C ASP A 48 12.23 -4.75 -9.45
N ARG A 49 13.33 -4.68 -8.68
CA ARG A 49 13.38 -4.08 -7.34
C ARG A 49 13.75 -2.60 -7.36
N THR A 50 13.98 -1.99 -8.53
CA THR A 50 14.41 -0.58 -8.64
C THR A 50 13.34 0.41 -8.15
N ARG A 51 12.07 -0.03 -8.09
CA ARG A 51 10.94 0.80 -7.65
C ARG A 51 10.72 0.75 -6.14
N LEU A 52 11.39 -0.13 -5.39
CA LEU A 52 11.28 -0.16 -3.91
C LEU A 52 11.66 1.18 -3.28
N SER A 53 12.70 1.84 -3.79
CA SER A 53 13.14 3.16 -3.31
C SER A 53 12.18 4.30 -3.65
N LYS A 54 11.17 4.04 -4.51
CA LYS A 54 10.15 5.00 -4.93
C LYS A 54 8.84 4.84 -4.16
N ILE A 55 8.77 3.89 -3.21
CA ILE A 55 7.60 3.73 -2.35
C ILE A 55 7.53 4.92 -1.38
N VAL A 56 6.37 5.56 -1.36
CA VAL A 56 6.02 6.71 -0.51
C VAL A 56 4.79 6.44 0.36
N VAL A 57 4.33 5.18 0.47
CA VAL A 57 3.20 4.78 1.35
C VAL A 57 3.37 5.32 2.78
N GLY A 58 4.58 5.29 3.34
CA GLY A 58 4.85 5.84 4.67
C GLY A 58 4.68 7.36 4.77
N VAL A 59 4.85 8.10 3.68
CA VAL A 59 4.59 9.54 3.64
C VAL A 59 3.09 9.82 3.73
N TYR A 60 2.27 9.03 3.02
CA TYR A 60 0.81 9.13 3.14
C TYR A 60 0.33 8.75 4.54
N ALA A 61 0.87 7.68 5.12
CA ALA A 61 0.56 7.25 6.49
C ALA A 61 0.69 8.41 7.49
N VAL A 62 1.82 9.10 7.49
CA VAL A 62 2.08 10.18 8.44
C VAL A 62 1.32 11.47 8.10
N ARG A 63 1.25 11.85 6.82
CA ARG A 63 0.72 13.18 6.45
C ARG A 63 -0.80 13.24 6.38
N GLU A 64 -1.44 12.10 6.10
CA GLU A 64 -2.86 12.07 5.74
C GLU A 64 -3.69 11.27 6.76
N PHE A 65 -3.07 10.29 7.44
CA PHE A 65 -3.79 9.34 8.29
C PHE A 65 -3.43 9.39 9.78
N ASP A 66 -2.27 9.92 10.17
CA ASP A 66 -1.78 9.93 11.56
C ASP A 66 -2.79 10.50 12.57
N ASP A 67 -3.50 11.56 12.18
CA ASP A 67 -4.53 12.21 13.02
C ASP A 67 -5.96 11.70 12.80
N SER A 68 -6.23 11.01 11.69
CA SER A 68 -7.60 10.77 11.20
C SER A 68 -8.00 9.30 11.04
N ASP A 69 -7.04 8.40 10.83
CA ASP A 69 -7.23 6.96 10.62
C ASP A 69 -5.96 6.19 11.06
N PRO A 70 -5.69 6.11 12.39
CA PRO A 70 -4.46 5.52 12.95
C PRO A 70 -4.41 3.98 12.94
#